data_AF-A0A1F2A3B8-F1
#
_entry.id   AF-A0A1F2A3B8-F1
#
_cell.length_a   1.000
_cell.length_b   1.000
_cell.length_c   1.000
_cell.angle_alpha   90.00
_cell.angle_beta   90.00
_cell.angle_gamma   90.00
#
_symmetry.space_group_name_H-M   'P 1'
#
loop_
_entity.id
_entity.type
_entity.pdbx_description
1 polymer ?
#
loop_
_entity_poly.entity_id
_entity_poly.type
_entity_poly.pdbx_seq_one_letter_code
_entity_poly.pdbx_strand_id
1 'polypeptide(L)'
;MGVKKKFHRSGVATQLNDEYEKLAKSLGYSYSQVKTVQSGHYDEYDVTNKFYKSLGYKELEVFPTLWDEWNPCQVFIKYLGD
;
A
#
# COMPACT_ATOMS: atom_id res chain seq x y z
N MET A 1 0.67 6.19 -0.95
CA MET A 1 -0.23 7.30 -1.34
C MET A 1 -0.73 8.00 -0.09
N GLY A 2 -0.89 9.33 -0.10
CA GLY A 2 -1.33 10.10 1.06
C GLY A 2 -2.57 10.95 0.75
N VAL A 3 -3.61 10.83 1.57
CA VAL A 3 -4.82 11.66 1.51
C VAL A 3 -4.86 12.55 2.74
N LYS A 4 -5.19 13.83 2.58
CA LYS A 4 -5.34 14.76 3.72
C LYS A 4 -6.41 14.23 4.68
N LYS A 5 -6.17 14.30 5.99
CA LYS A 5 -7.07 13.77 7.04
C LYS A 5 -8.54 14.18 6.88
N LYS A 6 -8.80 15.42 6.44
CA LYS A 6 -10.15 15.94 6.19
C LYS A 6 -10.95 15.22 5.08
N PHE A 7 -10.27 14.44 4.23
CA PHE A 7 -10.86 13.64 3.15
C PHE A 7 -10.74 12.14 3.42
N HIS A 8 -10.46 11.73 4.66
CA HIS A 8 -10.47 10.31 5.02
C HIS A 8 -11.91 9.78 5.05
N ARG A 9 -12.05 8.47 4.81
CA ARG A 9 -13.34 7.75 4.82
C ARG A 9 -14.35 8.18 3.74
N SER A 10 -13.94 8.98 2.75
CA SER A 10 -14.78 9.39 1.62
C SER A 10 -14.47 8.64 0.31
N GLY A 11 -13.72 7.53 0.37
CA GLY A 11 -13.38 6.71 -0.80
C GLY A 11 -12.27 7.26 -1.70
N VAL A 12 -11.71 8.45 -1.42
CA VAL A 12 -10.68 9.10 -2.26
C VAL A 12 -9.42 8.25 -2.42
N ALA A 13 -8.95 7.60 -1.36
CA ALA A 13 -7.77 6.75 -1.43
C ALA A 13 -8.00 5.51 -2.32
N THR A 14 -9.21 4.94 -2.28
CA THR A 14 -9.61 3.82 -3.14
C THR A 14 -9.64 4.26 -4.61
N GLN A 15 -10.30 5.37 -4.92
CA GLN A 15 -10.34 5.91 -6.28
C GLN A 15 -8.93 6.19 -6.83
N LEU A 16 -8.04 6.76 -6.02
CA LEU A 16 -6.65 7.01 -6.41
C LEU A 16 -5.90 5.70 -6.72
N ASN A 17 -6.10 4.67 -5.90
CA ASN A 17 -5.50 3.35 -6.14
C ASN A 17 -6.08 2.68 -7.40
N ASP A 18 -7.38 2.79 -7.64
CA ASP A 18 -8.03 2.21 -8.82
C ASP A 18 -7.49 2.83 -10.12
N GLU A 19 -7.35 4.16 -10.16
CA GLU A 19 -6.74 4.85 -11.32
C GLU A 19 -5.26 4.49 -11.49
N TYR A 20 -4.53 4.33 -10.38
CA TYR A 20 -3.15 3.83 -10.42
C TYR A 20 -3.06 2.41 -10.98
N GLU A 21 -3.92 1.49 -10.55
CA GLU A 21 -3.94 0.10 -11.03
C GLU A 21 -4.33 0.03 -12.51
N LYS A 22 -5.30 0.83 -12.96
CA LYS A 22 -5.65 0.96 -14.39
C LYS A 22 -4.46 1.42 -15.22
N LEU A 23 -3.74 2.45 -14.75
CA LEU A 23 -2.54 2.92 -15.44
C LEU A 23 -1.47 1.83 -15.49
N ALA A 24 -1.19 1.17 -14.37
CA ALA A 24 -0.19 0.11 -14.32
C ALA A 24 -0.52 -1.05 -15.28
N LYS A 25 -1.79 -1.48 -15.32
CA LYS A 25 -2.28 -2.46 -16.31
C LYS A 25 -2.07 -1.97 -17.74
N SER A 26 -2.44 -0.72 -18.04
CA SER A 26 -2.31 -0.16 -19.39
C SER A 26 -0.85 -0.07 -19.89
N LEU A 27 0.09 0.01 -18.96
CA LEU A 27 1.53 0.02 -19.24
C LEU A 27 2.12 -1.40 -19.31
N GLY A 28 1.32 -2.45 -19.13
CA GLY A 28 1.75 -3.84 -19.24
C GLY A 28 2.38 -4.42 -17.97
N TYR A 29 2.21 -3.78 -16.80
CA TYR A 29 2.73 -4.33 -15.54
C TYR A 29 1.84 -5.45 -15.01
N SER A 30 2.46 -6.57 -14.62
CA SER A 30 1.74 -7.73 -14.06
C SER A 30 1.52 -7.64 -12.55
N TYR A 31 2.33 -6.87 -11.83
CA TYR A 31 2.26 -6.74 -10.37
C TYR A 31 2.40 -5.29 -9.94
N SER A 32 1.69 -4.94 -8.87
CA SER A 32 1.89 -3.70 -8.12
C SER A 32 2.58 -4.01 -6.80
N GLN A 33 3.52 -3.14 -6.43
CA GLN A 33 4.22 -3.20 -5.16
C GLN A 33 4.01 -1.90 -4.38
N VAL A 34 3.74 -2.03 -3.08
CA VAL A 34 3.71 -0.91 -2.14
C VAL A 34 4.61 -1.18 -0.95
N LYS A 35 5.16 -0.11 -0.38
CA LYS A 35 6.00 -0.15 0.82
C LYS A 35 5.37 0.71 1.90
N THR A 36 5.35 0.22 3.14
CA THR A 36 4.87 0.92 4.33
C THR A 36 5.66 0.45 5.55
N VAL A 37 5.57 1.15 6.69
CA VAL A 37 6.10 0.59 7.95
C VAL A 37 5.28 -0.63 8.35
N GLN A 38 5.94 -1.67 8.85
CA GLN A 38 5.32 -2.91 9.32
C GLN A 38 4.26 -2.64 10.39
N SER A 39 3.17 -3.40 10.34
CA SER A 39 2.10 -3.28 11.34
C SER A 39 2.62 -3.48 12.77
N GLY A 40 2.02 -2.79 13.74
CA GLY A 40 2.38 -2.87 15.17
C GLY A 40 3.44 -1.87 15.63
N HIS A 41 4.00 -1.05 14.73
CA HIS A 41 4.98 -0.01 15.09
C HIS A 41 4.33 1.36 15.32
N TYR A 42 3.33 1.72 14.52
CA TYR A 42 2.65 3.02 14.60
C TYR A 42 1.20 2.92 14.12
N ASP A 43 0.26 3.55 14.84
CA ASP A 43 -1.18 3.49 14.54
C ASP A 43 -1.53 4.02 13.14
N GLU A 44 -0.87 5.09 12.68
CA GLU A 44 -1.11 5.66 11.34
C GLU A 44 -0.70 4.72 10.21
N TYR A 45 0.37 3.95 10.42
CA TYR A 45 0.80 2.95 9.46
C TYR A 45 -0.04 1.69 9.57
N ASP A 46 -0.56 1.32 10.73
CA ASP A 46 -1.53 0.23 10.87
C ASP A 46 -2.82 0.49 10.07
N VAL A 47 -3.29 1.74 10.06
CA VAL A 47 -4.40 2.16 9.19
C VAL A 47 -4.03 1.99 7.71
N THR A 48 -2.81 2.36 7.33
CA THR A 48 -2.30 2.20 5.97
C THR A 48 -2.20 0.73 5.55
N ASN A 49 -1.69 -0.14 6.44
CA ASN A 49 -1.61 -1.59 6.23
C ASN A 49 -3.01 -2.19 6.02
N LYS A 50 -3.98 -1.85 6.88
CA LYS A 50 -5.38 -2.30 6.75
C LYS A 50 -6.00 -1.85 5.43
N PHE A 51 -5.71 -0.63 4.99
CA PHE A 51 -6.17 -0.11 3.70
C PHE A 51 -5.67 -0.96 2.53
N TYR A 52 -4.36 -1.22 2.40
CA TYR A 52 -3.87 -2.03 1.28
C TYR A 52 -4.34 -3.49 1.34
N LYS A 53 -4.43 -4.08 2.54
CA LYS A 53 -5.03 -5.41 2.72
C LYS A 53 -6.47 -5.45 2.21
N SER A 54 -7.27 -4.40 2.47
CA SER A 54 -8.65 -4.29 1.98
C SER A 54 -8.76 -4.19 0.46
N LEU A 55 -7.72 -3.69 -0.22
CA LEU A 55 -7.61 -3.61 -1.68
C LEU A 55 -7.10 -4.90 -2.33
N GLY A 56 -6.84 -5.94 -1.54
CA GLY A 56 -6.38 -7.23 -2.02
C GLY A 56 -4.86 -7.41 -2.08
N TYR A 57 -4.08 -6.42 -1.64
CA TYR A 57 -2.63 -6.59 -1.49
C TYR A 57 -2.30 -7.64 -0.43
N LYS A 58 -1.21 -8.37 -0.65
CA LYS A 58 -0.68 -9.40 0.25
C LYS A 58 0.68 -9.00 0.79
N GLU A 59 0.94 -9.33 2.04
CA GLU A 59 2.27 -9.18 2.64
C GLU A 59 3.24 -10.10 1.91
N LEU A 60 4.39 -9.57 1.49
CA LEU A 60 5.42 -10.34 0.79
C LEU A 60 6.63 -10.56 1.69
N GLU A 61 7.23 -9.47 2.16
CA GLU A 61 8.49 -9.50 2.94
C GLU A 61 8.58 -8.24 3.80
N VAL A 62 9.29 -8.33 4.93
CA VAL A 62 9.68 -7.18 5.73
C VAL A 62 11.19 -7.04 5.67
N PHE A 63 11.67 -5.87 5.28
CA PHE A 63 13.08 -5.51 5.36
C PHE A 63 13.34 -4.69 6.62
N PRO A 64 14.01 -5.24 7.65
CA PRO A 64 14.15 -4.57 8.94
C PRO A 64 14.98 -3.28 8.89
N THR A 65 15.87 -3.14 7.91
CA THR A 65 16.86 -2.06 7.86
C THR A 65 16.90 -1.32 6.52
N LEU A 66 15.92 -1.54 5.63
CA LEU A 66 15.91 -0.90 4.30
C LEU A 66 15.76 0.63 4.38
N TRP A 67 14.98 1.12 5.34
CA TRP A 67 14.88 2.55 5.63
C TRP A 67 15.77 2.93 6.81
N ASP A 68 15.51 2.30 7.96
CA ASP A 68 16.30 2.34 9.19
C ASP A 68 15.73 1.28 10.17
N GLU A 69 16.38 1.09 11.32
CA GLU A 69 15.98 0.11 12.34
C GLU A 69 14.63 0.40 13.03
N TRP A 70 14.16 1.66 12.99
CA TRP A 70 12.91 2.09 13.63
C TRP A 70 11.70 1.95 12.69
N ASN A 71 11.95 1.87 11.39
CA ASN A 71 10.96 1.81 10.34
C ASN A 71 11.12 0.53 9.50
N PRO A 72 10.84 -0.67 10.06
CA PRO A 72 10.90 -1.90 9.30
C PRO A 72 9.95 -1.83 8.11
N CYS A 73 10.51 -1.97 6.91
CA CYS A 73 9.80 -1.74 5.66
C CYS A 73 9.02 -3.00 5.25
N GLN A 74 7.70 -2.98 5.42
CA GLN A 74 6.80 -3.99 4.89
C GLN A 74 6.57 -3.76 3.40
N VAL A 75 6.87 -4.79 2.61
CA VAL A 75 6.50 -4.88 1.19
C VAL A 75 5.16 -5.60 1.07
N PHE A 76 4.25 -4.98 0.32
CA PHE A 76 3.02 -5.57 -0.15
C PHE A 76 3.08 -5.78 -1.66
N ILE A 77 2.46 -6.85 -2.14
CA ILE A 77 2.32 -7.15 -3.56
C ILE A 77 0.87 -7.45 -3.92
N LYS A 78 0.44 -7.04 -5.11
CA LYS A 78 -0.84 -7.40 -5.71
C LYS A 78 -0.61 -7.79 -7.16
N TYR A 79 -1.12 -8.96 -7.55
CA TYR A 79 -1.20 -9.32 -8.96
C TYR A 79 -2.26 -8.45 -9.63
N LEU A 80 -1.91 -7.82 -10.74
CA LEU A 80 -2.79 -6.90 -11.45
C LEU A 80 -3.63 -7.59 -12.54
N GLY A 81 -3.26 -8.78 -13.02
CA GLY A 81 -4.04 -9.48 -14.05
C GLY A 81 -5.22 -10.29 -13.49
N ASP A 82 -6.30 -10.54 -14.24
CA ASP A 82 -6.66 -9.96 -15.56
C ASP A 82 -7.42 -8.64 -15.39
#